data_AF-A0A445AHW1-F1
#
_entry.id   AF-A0A445AHW1-F1
#
_cell.length_a   1.000
_cell.length_b   1.000
_cell.length_c   1.000
_cell.angle_alpha   90.00
_cell.angle_beta   90.00
_cell.angle_gamma   90.00
#
_symmetry.space_group_name_H-M   'P 1'
#
loop_
_entity.id
_entity.type
_entity.pdbx_description
1 polymer ?
#
loop_
_entity_poly.entity_id
_entity_poly.type
_entity_poly.pdbx_seq_one_letter_code
_entity_poly.pdbx_strand_id
1 'polypeptide(L)'
;MQIADVWSCGVTLYVMLVGAYPFEDPEDPRDFRKTIRRIMSVQYFIPDYVHLSSECRYLLTHIFVANPTKASIILVYKCWIL
;
A
#
# COMPACT_ATOMS: atom_id res chain seq x y z
N MET A 1 13.80 12.76 4.07
CA MET A 1 12.74 12.07 3.31
C MET A 1 11.58 11.83 4.26
N GLN A 2 10.37 12.26 3.92
CA GLN A 2 9.23 12.07 4.81
C GLN A 2 8.80 10.61 4.74
N ILE A 3 8.31 10.05 5.85
CA ILE A 3 7.79 8.67 5.91
C ILE A 3 6.67 8.46 4.86
N ALA A 4 5.90 9.51 4.59
CA ALA A 4 4.89 9.53 3.55
C ALA A 4 5.48 9.32 2.13
N ASP A 5 6.67 9.87 1.84
CA ASP A 5 7.31 9.72 0.52
C ASP A 5 7.70 8.26 0.27
N VAL A 6 8.26 7.59 1.28
CA VAL A 6 8.64 6.16 1.21
C VAL A 6 7.43 5.27 1.02
N TRP A 7 6.34 5.54 1.76
CA TRP A 7 5.08 4.84 1.61
C TRP A 7 4.47 5.02 0.22
N SER A 8 4.42 6.26 -0.28
CA SER A 8 3.94 6.54 -1.64
C SER A 8 4.76 5.77 -2.69
N CYS A 9 6.09 5.77 -2.59
CA CYS A 9 6.93 4.95 -3.48
C CYS A 9 6.61 3.45 -3.38
N GLY A 10 6.35 2.93 -2.18
CA GLY A 10 5.97 1.52 -1.98
C GLY A 10 4.62 1.17 -2.63
N VAL A 11 3.62 2.03 -2.47
CA VAL A 11 2.31 1.82 -3.12
C VAL A 11 2.48 1.87 -4.65
N THR A 12 3.31 2.79 -5.19
CA THR A 12 3.58 2.91 -6.62
C THR A 12 4.26 1.66 -7.16
N LEU A 13 5.29 1.20 -6.45
CA LEU A 13 5.97 -0.05 -6.77
C LEU A 13 5.00 -1.23 -6.78
N TYR A 14 4.14 -1.35 -5.76
CA TYR A 14 3.14 -2.43 -5.71
C TYR A 14 2.19 -2.37 -6.90
N VAL A 15 1.66 -1.18 -7.25
CA VAL A 15 0.76 -1.02 -8.40
C VAL A 15 1.45 -1.40 -9.71
N MET A 16 2.71 -1.03 -9.90
CA MET A 16 3.48 -1.42 -11.08
C MET A 16 3.69 -2.94 -11.19
N LEU A 17 3.82 -3.63 -10.06
CA LEU A 17 4.08 -5.07 -10.00
C LEU A 17 2.80 -5.92 -10.08
N VAL A 18 1.73 -5.48 -9.43
CA VAL A 18 0.50 -6.27 -9.23
C VAL A 18 -0.65 -5.78 -10.12
N GLY A 19 -0.62 -4.52 -10.57
CA GLY A 19 -1.68 -3.90 -11.36
C GLY A 19 -2.91 -3.48 -10.54
N ALA A 20 -2.83 -3.55 -9.22
CA ALA A 20 -3.90 -3.19 -8.29
C ALA A 20 -3.35 -2.46 -7.07
N TYR A 21 -4.22 -1.79 -6.31
CA TYR A 21 -3.83 -1.10 -5.09
C TYR A 21 -3.67 -2.09 -3.91
N PRO A 22 -2.60 -1.96 -3.10
CA PRO A 22 -2.28 -2.94 -2.06
C PRO A 22 -3.34 -3.06 -0.95
N PHE A 23 -4.07 -1.99 -0.66
CA PHE A 23 -5.01 -1.93 0.46
C PHE A 23 -6.47 -1.78 0.05
N GLU A 24 -6.74 -1.62 -1.25
CA GLU A 24 -8.09 -1.50 -1.78
C GLU A 24 -8.80 -2.85 -1.75
N ASP A 25 -10.11 -2.83 -1.57
CA ASP A 25 -10.90 -4.04 -1.64
C ASP A 25 -11.23 -4.37 -3.10
N PRO A 26 -10.83 -5.55 -3.62
CA PRO A 26 -11.16 -5.94 -4.99
C PRO A 26 -12.67 -6.05 -5.22
N GLU A 27 -13.45 -6.36 -4.18
CA GLU A 27 -14.91 -6.54 -4.28
C GLU A 27 -15.69 -5.22 -4.14
N ASP A 28 -15.20 -4.28 -3.32
CA ASP A 28 -15.79 -2.95 -3.16
C ASP A 28 -14.72 -1.84 -3.11
N PRO A 29 -14.19 -1.41 -4.27
CA PRO A 29 -13.12 -0.42 -4.36
C PRO A 29 -13.51 0.95 -3.76
N ARG A 30 -14.82 1.22 -3.66
CA ARG A 30 -15.35 2.50 -3.16
C ARG A 30 -15.52 2.52 -1.64
N ASP A 31 -15.32 1.39 -0.95
CA ASP A 31 -15.34 1.36 0.51
C ASP A 31 -14.02 1.86 1.09
N PHE A 32 -13.88 3.18 1.13
CA PHE A 32 -12.73 3.85 1.73
C PHE A 32 -12.53 3.51 3.21
N ARG A 33 -13.60 3.12 3.94
CA ARG A 33 -13.46 2.73 5.36
C ARG A 33 -12.71 1.42 5.47
N LYS A 34 -12.97 0.46 4.57
CA LYS A 34 -12.24 -0.81 4.50
C LYS A 34 -10.79 -0.60 4.09
N THR A 35 -10.53 0.26 3.10
CA THR A 35 -9.16 0.62 2.68
C THR A 35 -8.37 1.26 3.81
N ILE A 36 -8.95 2.20 4.57
CA ILE A 36 -8.30 2.81 5.75
C ILE A 36 -7.99 1.76 6.81
N ARG A 37 -8.92 0.84 7.11
CA ARG A 37 -8.68 -0.24 8.08
C ARG A 37 -7.51 -1.12 7.65
N ARG A 38 -7.45 -1.50 6.37
CA ARG A 38 -6.35 -2.30 5.81
C ARG A 38 -5.01 -1.58 5.90
N ILE A 39 -4.96 -0.28 5.65
CA ILE A 39 -3.72 0.50 5.83
C ILE A 39 -3.29 0.53 7.29
N MET A 40 -4.23 0.76 8.22
CA MET A 40 -3.95 0.80 9.66
C MET A 40 -3.41 -0.54 10.18
N SER A 41 -3.87 -1.66 9.63
CA SER A 41 -3.37 -3.00 9.95
C SER A 41 -2.26 -3.49 9.02
N VAL A 42 -1.81 -2.66 8.07
CA VAL A 42 -0.85 -3.00 7.01
C VAL A 42 -1.21 -4.33 6.31
N GLN A 43 -2.49 -4.50 5.98
CA GLN A 43 -3.01 -5.71 5.37
C GLN A 43 -3.06 -5.56 3.85
N TYR A 44 -2.06 -6.13 3.18
CA TYR A 44 -2.00 -6.32 1.73
C TYR A 44 -1.64 -7.77 1.42
N PHE A 45 -1.91 -8.23 0.20
CA PHE A 45 -1.51 -9.56 -0.25
C PHE A 45 -0.86 -9.48 -1.63
N ILE A 46 0.07 -10.38 -1.94
CA ILE A 46 0.63 -10.50 -3.30
C ILE A 46 -0.05 -11.73 -3.92
N PRO A 47 -0.81 -11.59 -5.01
CA PRO A 47 -1.47 -12.72 -5.65
C PRO A 47 -0.47 -13.77 -6.16
N ASP A 48 -0.86 -15.04 -6.16
CA ASP A 48 0.03 -16.16 -6.56
C ASP A 48 0.47 -16.10 -8.03
N TYR A 49 -0.33 -15.45 -8.89
CA TYR A 49 0.01 -15.25 -10.30
C TYR A 49 1.15 -14.22 -10.49
N VAL A 50 1.49 -13.43 -9.47
CA VAL A 50 2.57 -12.45 -9.51
C VAL A 50 3.87 -13.09 -8.99
N HIS A 51 4.77 -13.40 -9.91
CA HIS A 51 6.10 -13.90 -9.56
C HIS A 51 7.04 -12.75 -9.18
N LEU A 52 7.22 -12.52 -7.89
CA LEU A 52 8.19 -11.56 -7.34
C LEU A 52 9.43 -12.28 -6.80
N SER A 53 10.59 -11.65 -6.96
CA SER A 53 11.81 -12.12 -6.31
C SER A 53 11.71 -12.00 -4.78
N SER A 54 12.50 -12.79 -4.05
CA SER A 54 12.61 -12.74 -2.60
C SER A 54 12.97 -11.33 -2.11
N GLU A 55 13.86 -10.66 -2.82
CA GLU A 55 14.36 -9.32 -2.50
C GLU A 55 13.26 -8.27 -2.69
N CYS A 56 12.46 -8.41 -3.74
CA CYS A 56 11.34 -7.51 -4.01
C CYS A 56 10.24 -7.65 -2.94
N ARG A 57 9.92 -8.89 -2.54
CA ARG A 57 8.99 -9.16 -1.44
C ARG A 57 9.52 -8.57 -0.12
N TYR A 58 10.81 -8.78 0.17
CA TYR A 58 11.46 -8.25 1.35
C TYR A 58 11.46 -6.72 1.38
N LEU A 59 11.69 -6.06 0.23
CA LEU A 59 11.63 -4.61 0.11
C LEU A 59 10.22 -4.09 0.43
N LEU A 60 9.18 -4.70 -0.16
CA LEU A 60 7.79 -4.30 0.11
C LEU A 60 7.41 -4.44 1.59
N THR A 61 7.83 -5.51 2.26
CA THR A 61 7.55 -5.69 3.70
C THR A 61 8.29 -4.66 4.57
N HIS A 62 9.44 -4.15 4.12
CA HIS A 62 10.19 -3.11 4.83
C HIS A 62 9.71 -1.69 4.54
N ILE A 63 9.08 -1.46 3.39
CA ILE A 63 8.43 -0.19 3.09
C ILE A 63 7.11 -0.07 3.87
N PHE A 64 6.30 -1.12 3.86
CA PHE A 64 5.02 -1.17 4.57
C PHE A 64 5.19 -1.62 6.03
N VAL A 65 6.05 -0.95 6.79
CA VAL A 65 6.18 -1.19 8.24
C VAL A 65 5.15 -0.35 9.01
N ALA A 66 4.46 -0.98 9.95
CA ALA A 66 3.41 -0.37 10.75
C ALA A 66 3.96 0.75 11.67
N ASN A 67 3.80 2.01 11.25
CA ASN A 67 3.50 3.12 12.15
C ASN A 67 2.71 4.26 11.45
N PRO A 68 1.68 3.97 10.62
CA PRO A 68 0.98 5.03 9.91
C PRO A 68 0.06 5.77 10.88
N THR A 69 0.44 6.97 11.31
CA THR A 69 -0.50 7.87 11.97
C THR A 69 -1.62 8.23 10.99
N LYS A 70 -2.83 8.51 11.48
CA LYS A 70 -3.95 8.96 10.62
C LYS A 70 -3.55 10.13 9.69
N ALA A 71 -2.66 11.01 10.15
CA ALA A 71 -2.14 12.12 9.36
C ALA A 71 -1.27 11.63 8.19
N SER A 72 -0.36 10.69 8.41
CA SER A 72 0.47 10.08 7.35
C SER A 72 -0.40 9.37 6.30
N ILE A 73 -1.47 8.71 6.72
CA ILE A 73 -2.43 8.04 5.82
C ILE A 73 -3.12 9.05 4.91
N ILE A 74 -3.66 10.13 5.49
CA ILE A 74 -4.35 11.18 4.73
C ILE A 74 -3.40 11.82 3.70
N LEU A 75 -2.13 12.01 4.05
CA LEU A 75 -1.12 12.53 3.12
C LEU A 75 -0.85 11.57 1.96
N VAL A 76 -0.67 10.27 2.25
CA VAL A 76 -0.47 9.26 1.20
C VAL A 76 -1.69 9.20 0.29
N TYR A 77 -2.92 9.12 0.82
CA TYR A 77 -4.13 9.14 -0.02
C TYR A 77 -4.28 10.42 -0.83
N LYS A 78 -4.05 11.60 -0.23
CA LYS A 78 -4.14 12.87 -0.96
C LYS A 78 -3.13 12.93 -2.09
N CYS A 79 -1.92 12.40 -1.90
CA CYS A 79 -0.89 12.36 -2.93
C CYS A 79 -1.20 11.41 -4.10
N TRP A 80 -2.21 10.54 -3.93
CA TRP A 80 -2.63 9.56 -4.92
C TRP A 80 -3.95 9.91 -5.61
N ILE A 81 -4.80 10.72 -4.95
CA ILE A 81 -6.08 11.19 -5.50
C ILE A 81 -5.95 12.58 -6.16
N LEU A 82 -4.92 13.37 -5.80
CA LEU A 82 -4.56 14.64 -6.45
C LEU A 82 -3.43 14.43 -7.44
#